data_AF-A0A537MD80-F1
#
_entry.id   AF-A0A537MD80-F1
#
_cell.length_a   1.000
_cell.length_b   1.000
_cell.length_c   1.000
_cell.angle_alpha   90.00
_cell.angle_beta   90.00
_cell.angle_gamma   90.00
#
_symmetry.space_group_name_H-M   'P 1'
#
loop_
_entity.id
_entity.type
_entity.pdbx_description
1 polymer ?
#
loop_
_entity_poly.entity_id
_entity_poly.type
_entity_poly.pdbx_seq_one_letter_code
_entity_poly.pdbx_strand_id
1 'polypeptide(L)'
;MQRRTTDLKIIKHQLEEAKSLHAQAQEAEASAESNTLVALEKAWQCGKRLNLIKESIGHGNWLTWLGSNWPQLTDRTAQVYMKIDRDNPNALHVADLKLDSIRKHRIAKVPKKPRPDEPGDQSFAKPEHHSAVINELARLFQRIDAGQQTVDEEELRRDFRPAYERLQRLYGDA
;
A
#
# COMPACT_ATOMS: atom_id res chain seq x y z
N MET A 1 52.57 -1.63 9.20
CA MET A 1 51.71 -2.85 9.19
C MET A 1 50.51 -2.78 10.15
N GLN A 2 50.48 -1.90 11.17
CA GLN A 2 49.42 -1.86 12.20
C GLN A 2 48.08 -1.23 11.78
N ARG A 3 48.01 -0.36 10.75
CA ARG A 3 46.76 0.33 10.35
C ARG A 3 45.68 -0.61 9.77
N ARG A 4 46.06 -1.58 8.91
CA ARG A 4 45.13 -2.56 8.31
C ARG A 4 44.39 -3.42 9.34
N THR A 5 45.03 -3.74 10.46
CA THR A 5 44.45 -4.60 11.50
C THR A 5 43.42 -3.86 12.35
N THR A 6 43.61 -2.54 12.54
CA THR A 6 42.65 -1.67 13.25
C THR A 6 41.38 -1.47 12.42
N ASP A 7 41.53 -1.25 11.11
CA ASP A 7 40.38 -1.10 10.19
C ASP A 7 39.54 -2.39 10.12
N LEU A 8 40.19 -3.56 10.10
CA LEU A 8 39.47 -4.85 10.11
C LEU A 8 38.73 -5.12 11.42
N LYS A 9 39.25 -4.65 12.56
CA LYS A 9 38.55 -4.77 13.85
C LYS A 9 37.33 -3.86 13.90
N ILE A 10 37.45 -2.63 13.40
CA ILE A 10 36.33 -1.68 13.31
C ILE A 10 35.24 -2.24 12.39
N ILE A 11 35.61 -2.73 11.20
CA ILE A 11 34.66 -3.34 10.26
C ILE A 11 33.95 -4.55 10.88
N LYS A 12 34.67 -5.42 11.58
CA LYS A 12 34.06 -6.56 12.27
C LYS A 12 33.08 -6.13 13.35
N HIS A 13 33.44 -5.14 14.16
CA HIS A 13 32.57 -4.61 15.20
C HIS A 13 31.29 -4.01 14.60
N GLN A 14 31.43 -3.20 13.54
CA GLN A 14 30.30 -2.62 12.81
C GLN A 14 29.41 -3.69 12.16
N LEU A 15 29.99 -4.78 11.66
CA LEU A 15 29.23 -5.90 11.12
C LEU A 15 28.40 -6.62 12.20
N GLU A 16 28.98 -6.87 13.36
CA GLU A 16 28.24 -7.49 14.47
C GLU A 16 27.14 -6.57 15.01
N GLU A 17 27.39 -5.26 15.08
CA GLU A 17 26.36 -4.27 15.40
C GLU A 17 25.23 -4.26 14.36
N ALA A 18 25.55 -4.25 13.06
CA ALA A 18 24.56 -4.31 11.99
C ALA A 18 23.72 -5.59 12.04
N LYS A 19 24.33 -6.74 12.33
CA LYS A 19 23.60 -8.02 12.53
C LYS A 19 22.65 -7.94 13.72
N SER A 20 23.09 -7.36 14.83
CA SER A 20 22.24 -7.17 16.02
C SER A 20 21.04 -6.28 15.72
N LEU A 21 21.27 -5.14 15.05
CA LEU A 21 20.20 -4.24 14.63
C LEU A 21 19.22 -4.90 13.65
N HIS A 22 19.72 -5.72 12.73
CA HIS A 22 18.87 -6.48 11.82
C HIS A 22 17.96 -7.47 12.57
N ALA A 23 18.51 -8.22 13.53
CA ALA A 23 17.73 -9.14 14.36
C ALA A 23 16.64 -8.39 15.16
N GLN A 24 16.98 -7.25 15.76
CA GLN A 24 16.01 -6.40 16.46
C GLN A 24 14.92 -5.87 15.52
N ALA A 25 15.27 -5.50 14.29
CA ALA A 25 14.30 -5.06 13.28
C ALA A 25 13.32 -6.19 12.90
N GLN A 26 13.81 -7.43 12.74
CA GLN A 26 12.96 -8.59 12.45
C GLN A 26 12.01 -8.91 13.60
N GLU A 27 12.48 -8.84 14.85
CA GLU A 27 11.65 -9.04 16.04
C GLU A 27 10.58 -7.94 16.18
N ALA A 28 10.94 -6.69 15.94
CA ALA A 28 10.01 -5.57 15.94
C ALA A 28 8.94 -5.71 14.84
N GLU A 29 9.30 -6.19 13.65
CA GLU A 29 8.34 -6.45 12.58
C GLU A 29 7.35 -7.56 12.94
N ALA A 30 7.84 -8.69 13.45
CA ALA A 30 7.00 -9.79 13.91
C ALA A 30 6.05 -9.34 15.05
N SER A 31 6.55 -8.53 15.99
CA SER A 31 5.75 -7.96 17.06
C SER A 31 4.68 -7.00 16.54
N ALA A 32 5.01 -6.16 15.57
CA ALA A 32 4.06 -5.23 14.95
C ALA A 32 2.95 -5.97 14.19
N GLU A 33 3.29 -7.07 13.49
CA GLU A 33 2.31 -7.92 12.82
C GLU A 33 1.37 -8.60 13.81
N SER A 34 1.90 -9.19 14.89
CA SER A 34 1.10 -9.78 15.96
C SER A 34 0.16 -8.76 16.62
N ASN A 35 0.68 -7.59 17.00
CA ASN A 35 -0.11 -6.50 17.60
C ASN A 35 -1.22 -6.01 16.67
N THR A 36 -0.96 -6.04 15.37
CA THR A 36 -1.96 -5.67 14.35
C THR A 36 -3.14 -6.65 14.36
N LEU A 37 -2.88 -7.96 14.46
CA LEU A 37 -3.93 -8.98 14.56
C LEU A 37 -4.73 -8.83 15.86
N VAL A 38 -4.05 -8.57 16.98
CA VAL A 38 -4.70 -8.31 18.27
C VAL A 38 -5.61 -7.09 18.19
N ALA A 39 -5.13 -5.98 17.60
CA ALA A 39 -5.94 -4.76 17.44
C ALA A 39 -7.19 -5.02 16.59
N LEU A 40 -7.05 -5.79 15.50
CA LEU A 40 -8.17 -6.17 14.64
C LEU A 40 -9.19 -7.04 15.37
N GLU A 41 -8.74 -8.01 16.16
CA GLU A 41 -9.61 -8.86 16.98
C GLU A 41 -10.41 -8.02 17.97
N LYS A 42 -9.78 -7.07 18.65
CA LYS A 42 -10.47 -6.16 19.60
C LYS A 42 -11.44 -5.23 18.90
N ALA A 43 -11.09 -4.71 17.73
CA ALA A 43 -12.00 -3.90 16.91
C ALA A 43 -13.25 -4.70 16.51
N TRP A 44 -13.09 -5.94 16.04
CA TRP A 44 -14.20 -6.80 15.66
C TRP A 44 -15.10 -7.16 16.86
N GLN A 45 -14.49 -7.58 17.99
CA GLN A 45 -15.23 -7.88 19.22
C GLN A 45 -16.00 -6.65 19.75
N CYS A 46 -15.39 -5.47 19.67
CA CYS A 46 -16.05 -4.21 20.02
C CYS A 46 -17.24 -3.94 19.09
N GLY A 47 -17.05 -4.08 17.78
CA GLY A 47 -18.10 -3.95 16.78
C GLY A 47 -19.32 -4.84 17.03
N LYS A 48 -19.07 -6.10 17.37
CA LYS A 48 -20.12 -7.07 17.75
C LYS A 48 -20.93 -6.60 18.95
N ARG A 49 -20.28 -6.08 19.99
CA ARG A 49 -20.97 -5.51 21.16
C ARG A 49 -21.74 -4.23 20.81
N LEU A 50 -21.16 -3.34 20.01
CA LEU A 50 -21.81 -2.10 19.58
C LEU A 50 -23.07 -2.38 18.74
N ASN A 51 -23.08 -3.42 17.89
CA ASN A 51 -24.27 -3.84 17.16
C ASN A 51 -25.40 -4.26 18.11
N LEU A 52 -25.12 -5.12 19.09
CA LEU A 52 -26.11 -5.55 20.09
C LEU A 52 -26.66 -4.38 20.93
N ILE A 53 -25.78 -3.45 21.33
CA ILE A 53 -26.18 -2.26 22.10
C ILE A 53 -27.06 -1.35 21.25
N LYS A 54 -26.68 -1.12 19.98
CA LYS A 54 -27.47 -0.28 19.06
C LYS A 54 -28.86 -0.87 18.80
N GLU A 55 -28.98 -2.19 18.70
CA GLU A 55 -30.28 -2.87 18.61
C GLU A 55 -31.14 -2.60 19.84
N SER A 56 -30.55 -2.59 21.04
CA SER A 56 -31.26 -2.32 22.30
C SER A 56 -31.72 -0.86 22.45
N ILE A 57 -30.96 0.10 21.90
CA ILE A 57 -31.26 1.54 21.98
C ILE A 57 -32.32 1.96 20.95
N GLY A 58 -32.40 1.26 19.82
CA GLY A 58 -33.28 1.62 18.71
C GLY A 58 -32.70 2.70 17.78
N HIS A 59 -33.27 2.78 16.58
CA HIS A 59 -32.84 3.75 15.56
C HIS A 59 -33.12 5.19 16.01
N GLY A 60 -32.19 6.12 15.73
CA GLY A 60 -32.30 7.56 16.05
C GLY A 60 -31.64 8.00 17.35
N ASN A 61 -31.65 7.17 18.40
CA ASN A 61 -31.06 7.51 19.71
C ASN A 61 -29.58 7.14 19.84
N TRP A 62 -29.03 6.41 18.86
CA TRP A 62 -27.67 5.88 18.91
C TRP A 62 -26.59 6.95 19.13
N LEU A 63 -26.61 8.03 18.34
CA LEU A 63 -25.54 9.05 18.39
C LEU A 63 -25.57 9.80 19.72
N THR A 64 -26.76 10.16 20.20
CA THR A 64 -26.95 10.79 21.51
C THR A 64 -26.47 9.88 22.63
N TRP A 65 -26.83 8.60 22.58
CA TRP A 65 -26.36 7.62 23.57
C TRP A 65 -24.84 7.46 23.54
N LEU A 66 -24.25 7.32 22.35
CA LEU A 66 -22.81 7.14 22.18
C LEU A 66 -22.03 8.37 22.70
N GLY A 67 -22.47 9.58 22.35
CA GLY A 67 -21.85 10.82 22.81
C GLY A 67 -21.89 10.97 24.34
N SER A 68 -23.00 10.58 24.97
CA SER A 68 -23.17 10.67 26.42
C SER A 68 -22.44 9.56 27.20
N ASN A 69 -22.38 8.34 26.66
CA ASN A 69 -21.85 7.17 27.39
C ASN A 69 -20.40 6.85 27.03
N TRP A 70 -19.94 7.21 25.83
CA TRP A 70 -18.58 6.94 25.37
C TRP A 70 -18.01 8.05 24.49
N PRO A 71 -17.77 9.25 25.05
CA PRO A 71 -17.34 10.43 24.28
C PRO A 71 -15.98 10.28 23.58
N GLN A 72 -15.13 9.36 24.04
CA GLN A 72 -13.83 9.07 23.42
C GLN A 72 -13.96 8.25 22.12
N LEU A 73 -15.06 7.53 21.92
CA LEU A 73 -15.28 6.73 20.73
C LEU A 73 -16.02 7.57 19.68
N THR A 74 -15.31 7.98 18.63
CA THR A 74 -15.94 8.73 17.53
C THR A 74 -16.98 7.87 16.82
N ASP A 75 -18.05 8.51 16.32
CA ASP A 75 -19.09 7.83 15.52
C ASP A 75 -18.48 7.08 14.32
N ARG A 76 -17.50 7.69 13.65
CA ARG A 76 -16.78 7.04 12.55
C ARG A 76 -16.10 5.75 12.99
N THR A 77 -15.38 5.76 14.12
CA THR A 77 -14.71 4.55 14.64
C THR A 77 -15.72 3.48 15.05
N ALA A 78 -16.79 3.87 15.73
CA ALA A 78 -17.87 2.95 16.11
C ALA A 78 -18.48 2.28 14.87
N GLN A 79 -18.83 3.06 13.84
CA GLN A 79 -19.38 2.54 12.59
C GLN A 79 -18.42 1.58 11.90
N VAL A 80 -17.12 1.89 11.88
CA VAL A 80 -16.10 1.02 11.31
C VAL A 80 -16.07 -0.32 12.03
N TYR A 81 -16.00 -0.33 13.36
CA TYR A 81 -15.99 -1.58 14.13
C TYR A 81 -17.25 -2.41 13.91
N MET A 82 -18.42 -1.77 13.99
CA MET A 82 -19.72 -2.41 13.74
C MET A 82 -19.83 -3.00 12.34
N LYS A 83 -19.23 -2.34 11.35
CA LYS A 83 -19.24 -2.78 9.96
C LYS A 83 -18.37 -4.01 9.74
N ILE A 84 -17.23 -4.14 10.41
CA ILE A 84 -16.40 -5.36 10.37
C ILE A 84 -17.24 -6.57 10.76
N ASP A 85 -17.96 -6.47 11.87
CA ASP A 85 -18.83 -7.56 12.34
C ASP A 85 -19.95 -7.87 11.33
N ARG A 86 -20.63 -6.85 10.82
CA ARG A 86 -21.73 -7.01 9.85
C ARG A 86 -21.28 -7.63 8.52
N ASP A 87 -20.10 -7.25 8.03
CA ASP A 87 -19.57 -7.77 6.76
C ASP A 87 -19.06 -9.23 6.91
N ASN A 88 -18.93 -9.73 8.15
CA ASN A 88 -18.39 -11.05 8.52
C ASN A 88 -19.31 -11.84 9.48
N PRO A 89 -20.57 -12.14 9.11
CA PRO A 89 -21.57 -12.71 10.02
C PRO A 89 -21.24 -14.13 10.53
N ASN A 90 -20.41 -14.87 9.79
CA ASN A 90 -20.05 -16.27 10.11
C ASN A 90 -18.61 -16.40 10.64
N ALA A 91 -17.90 -15.30 10.88
CA ALA A 91 -16.52 -15.37 11.39
C ALA A 91 -16.53 -15.84 12.85
N LEU A 92 -15.71 -16.84 13.15
CA LEU A 92 -15.48 -17.32 14.52
C LEU A 92 -14.15 -16.79 15.06
N HIS A 93 -13.17 -16.66 14.19
CA HIS A 93 -11.83 -16.18 14.50
C HIS A 93 -11.46 -14.97 13.64
N VAL A 94 -10.46 -14.19 14.10
CA VAL A 94 -9.94 -13.03 13.36
C VAL A 94 -9.40 -13.42 11.97
N ALA A 95 -8.93 -14.65 11.82
CA ALA A 95 -8.44 -15.21 10.56
C ALA A 95 -9.57 -15.44 9.52
N ASP A 96 -10.82 -15.56 9.96
CA ASP A 96 -11.98 -15.79 9.08
C ASP A 96 -12.51 -14.47 8.47
N LEU A 97 -12.01 -13.33 8.93
CA LEU A 97 -12.45 -12.01 8.48
C LEU A 97 -12.05 -11.78 7.02
N LYS A 98 -13.00 -11.33 6.21
CA LYS A 98 -12.78 -10.96 4.81
C LYS A 98 -11.74 -9.83 4.72
N LEU A 99 -10.64 -10.11 4.04
CA LEU A 99 -9.54 -9.16 3.84
C LEU A 99 -9.99 -7.82 3.25
N ASP A 100 -11.00 -7.81 2.37
CA ASP A 100 -11.49 -6.57 1.76
C ASP A 100 -12.23 -5.66 2.76
N SER A 101 -12.85 -6.23 3.81
CA SER A 101 -13.44 -5.45 4.92
C SER A 101 -12.34 -4.80 5.76
N ILE A 102 -11.26 -5.53 6.03
CA ILE A 102 -10.10 -5.04 6.80
C ILE A 102 -9.34 -3.94 6.02
N ARG A 103 -9.12 -4.12 4.70
CA ARG A 103 -8.43 -3.16 3.81
C ARG A 103 -9.10 -1.81 3.79
N LYS A 104 -10.43 -1.79 3.66
CA LYS A 104 -11.21 -0.57 3.50
C LYS A 104 -11.11 0.36 4.72
N HIS A 105 -10.84 -0.21 5.89
CA HIS A 105 -10.89 0.50 7.16
C HIS A 105 -9.53 0.76 7.80
N ARG A 106 -8.42 0.28 7.19
CA ARG A 106 -7.03 0.55 7.59
C ARG A 106 -6.72 0.27 9.08
N ILE A 107 -7.42 -0.67 9.69
CA ILE A 107 -7.21 -1.06 11.09
C ILE A 107 -5.91 -1.88 11.24
N ALA A 108 -5.42 -2.42 10.12
CA ALA A 108 -4.25 -3.29 10.04
C ALA A 108 -3.38 -3.02 8.81
N LYS A 109 -2.08 -3.35 8.89
CA LYS A 109 -1.19 -3.50 7.72
C LYS A 109 -1.71 -4.67 6.91
N VAL A 110 -2.42 -4.40 5.80
CA VAL A 110 -2.96 -5.48 4.96
C VAL A 110 -1.95 -5.87 3.88
N PRO A 111 -1.66 -7.17 3.69
CA PRO A 111 -0.84 -7.63 2.57
C PRO A 111 -1.40 -7.13 1.23
N LYS A 112 -0.51 -6.77 0.31
CA LYS A 112 -0.89 -6.41 -1.07
C LYS A 112 -1.72 -7.55 -1.66
N LYS A 113 -2.84 -7.23 -2.33
CA LYS A 113 -3.66 -8.24 -3.02
C LYS A 113 -2.78 -8.90 -4.09
N PRO A 114 -2.63 -10.24 -4.10
CA PRO A 114 -1.94 -10.90 -5.20
C PRO A 114 -2.73 -10.59 -6.48
N ARG A 115 -2.07 -10.00 -7.48
CA ARG A 115 -2.59 -9.92 -8.83
C ARG A 115 -2.11 -11.17 -9.56
N PRO A 116 -2.97 -11.94 -10.24
CA PRO A 116 -2.52 -12.96 -11.16
C PRO A 116 -1.68 -12.28 -12.25
N ASP A 117 -0.45 -12.74 -12.47
CA ASP A 117 0.34 -12.29 -13.62
C ASP A 117 -0.23 -12.98 -14.86
N GLU A 118 -0.77 -12.20 -15.81
CA GLU A 118 -1.28 -12.74 -17.07
C GLU A 118 -0.14 -12.90 -18.10
N PRO A 119 -0.23 -13.84 -19.05
CA PRO A 119 0.77 -13.97 -20.12
C PRO A 119 0.85 -12.67 -20.93
N GLY A 120 1.97 -11.94 -20.80
CA GLY A 120 2.17 -10.64 -21.44
C GLY A 120 2.18 -9.45 -20.48
N ASP A 121 1.98 -9.66 -19.17
CA ASP A 121 2.15 -8.60 -18.17
C ASP A 121 3.62 -8.12 -18.13
N GLN A 122 3.84 -6.91 -18.64
CA GLN A 122 5.12 -6.20 -18.51
C GLN A 122 4.99 -5.13 -17.42
N SER A 123 5.72 -5.33 -16.32
CA SER A 123 5.83 -4.34 -15.26
C SER A 123 6.79 -3.22 -15.67
N PHE A 124 6.24 -2.10 -16.13
CA PHE A 124 7.03 -0.88 -16.31
C PHE A 124 7.20 -0.17 -14.97
N ALA A 125 8.44 0.24 -14.65
CA ALA A 125 8.66 1.17 -13.56
C ALA A 125 7.79 2.41 -13.80
N LYS A 126 6.95 2.78 -12.82
CA LYS A 126 6.17 4.00 -12.95
C LYS A 126 7.14 5.18 -13.04
N PRO A 127 7.15 5.95 -14.14
CA PRO A 127 7.93 7.18 -14.17
C PRO A 127 7.40 8.08 -13.06
N GLU A 128 8.29 8.61 -12.21
CA GLU A 128 7.92 9.45 -11.07
C GLU A 128 7.17 10.71 -11.48
N HIS A 129 7.38 11.15 -12.73
CA HIS A 129 6.76 12.32 -13.32
C HIS A 129 6.67 12.18 -14.85
N HIS A 130 5.66 12.79 -15.48
CA HIS A 130 5.49 12.76 -16.95
C HIS A 130 6.70 13.33 -17.70
N SER A 131 7.47 14.22 -17.06
CA SER A 131 8.72 14.75 -17.60
C SER A 131 9.80 13.68 -17.81
N ALA A 132 9.77 12.57 -17.05
CA ALA A 132 10.73 11.49 -17.26
C ALA A 132 10.55 10.83 -18.64
N VAL A 133 9.29 10.61 -19.05
CA VAL A 133 8.98 10.07 -20.39
C VAL A 133 9.39 11.05 -21.48
N ILE A 134 9.10 12.34 -21.30
CA ILE A 134 9.50 13.40 -22.25
C ILE A 134 11.03 13.47 -22.37
N ASN A 135 11.75 13.38 -21.26
CA ASN A 135 13.22 13.44 -21.26
C ASN A 135 13.85 12.25 -21.97
N GLU A 136 13.33 11.02 -21.78
CA GLU A 136 13.85 9.86 -22.50
C GLU A 136 13.58 9.97 -24.01
N LEU A 137 12.41 10.47 -24.42
CA LEU A 137 12.11 10.72 -25.82
C LEU A 137 13.03 11.79 -26.44
N ALA A 138 13.26 12.88 -25.72
CA ALA A 138 14.18 13.93 -26.16
C ALA A 138 15.60 13.40 -26.37
N ARG A 139 16.09 12.54 -25.47
CA ARG A 139 17.40 11.88 -25.62
C ARG A 139 17.44 10.91 -26.78
N LEU A 140 16.37 10.14 -26.99
CA LEU A 140 16.25 9.23 -28.12
C LEU A 140 16.39 10.01 -29.44
N PHE A 141 15.62 11.08 -29.61
CA PHE A 141 15.70 11.92 -30.81
C PHE A 141 17.07 12.56 -31.00
N GLN A 142 17.70 13.07 -29.94
CA GLN A 142 19.07 13.60 -30.01
C GLN A 142 20.08 12.55 -30.50
N ARG A 143 19.95 11.29 -30.09
CA ARG A 143 20.84 10.21 -30.54
C ARG A 143 20.58 9.82 -32.00
N ILE A 144 19.32 9.85 -32.43
CA ILE A 144 18.94 9.63 -33.83
C ILE A 144 19.54 10.75 -34.70
N ASP A 145 19.33 12.01 -34.32
CA ASP A 145 19.81 13.18 -35.04
C ASP A 145 21.35 13.22 -35.13
N ALA A 146 22.03 12.78 -34.06
CA ALA A 146 23.48 12.65 -34.03
C ALA A 146 24.01 11.43 -34.80
N GLY A 147 23.14 10.61 -35.41
CA GLY A 147 23.50 9.37 -36.10
C GLY A 147 24.05 8.28 -35.17
N GLN A 148 23.89 8.42 -33.86
CA GLN A 148 24.38 7.49 -32.85
C GLN A 148 23.47 6.27 -32.66
N GLN A 149 22.21 6.37 -33.12
CA GLN A 149 21.23 5.31 -33.01
C GLN A 149 20.37 5.27 -34.27
N THR A 150 20.28 4.11 -34.90
CA THR A 150 19.30 3.86 -35.96
C THR A 150 18.03 3.31 -35.33
N VAL A 151 16.88 3.81 -35.77
CA VAL A 151 15.56 3.38 -35.29
C VAL A 151 14.69 3.08 -36.50
N ASP A 152 13.88 2.04 -36.41
CA ASP A 152 12.84 1.77 -37.40
C ASP A 152 11.71 2.79 -37.22
N GLU A 153 11.57 3.70 -38.19
CA GLU A 153 10.58 4.76 -38.15
C GLU A 153 9.14 4.24 -38.27
N GLU A 154 8.92 3.12 -38.95
CA GLU A 154 7.58 2.53 -39.08
C GLU A 154 7.12 1.93 -37.77
N GLU A 155 8.01 1.21 -37.09
CA GLU A 155 7.79 0.69 -35.75
C GLU A 155 7.54 1.83 -34.75
N LEU A 156 8.38 2.86 -34.76
CA LEU A 156 8.21 4.02 -33.90
C LEU A 156 6.86 4.71 -34.14
N ARG A 157 6.47 4.90 -35.41
CA ARG A 157 5.18 5.51 -35.76
C ARG A 157 4.00 4.67 -35.29
N ARG A 158 4.08 3.33 -35.40
CA ARG A 158 3.04 2.41 -34.93
C ARG A 158 2.87 2.52 -33.42
N ASP A 159 3.96 2.49 -32.68
CA ASP A 159 3.96 2.40 -31.22
C ASP A 159 3.55 3.72 -30.56
N PHE A 160 3.93 4.87 -31.16
CA PHE A 160 3.57 6.20 -30.64
C PHE A 160 2.22 6.75 -31.13
N ARG A 161 1.57 6.10 -32.11
CA ARG A 161 0.29 6.56 -32.68
C ARG A 161 -0.80 6.82 -31.62
N PRO A 162 -1.06 5.90 -30.65
CA PRO A 162 -2.11 6.14 -29.65
C PRO A 162 -1.82 7.37 -28.77
N ALA A 163 -0.55 7.61 -28.44
CA ALA A 163 -0.13 8.78 -27.66
C ALA A 163 -0.30 10.08 -28.47
N TYR A 164 0.08 10.05 -29.75
CA TYR A 164 -0.06 11.18 -30.66
C TYR A 164 -1.53 11.60 -30.84
N GLU A 165 -2.44 10.66 -31.13
CA GLU A 165 -3.87 10.94 -31.28
C GLU A 165 -4.47 11.54 -29.99
N ARG A 166 -3.98 11.10 -28.82
CA ARG A 166 -4.40 11.66 -27.53
C ARG A 166 -3.92 13.09 -27.35
N LEU A 167 -2.68 13.40 -27.76
CA LEU A 167 -2.12 14.75 -27.70
C LEU A 167 -2.82 15.70 -28.67
N GLN A 168 -3.13 15.27 -29.90
CA GLN A 168 -3.88 16.10 -30.85
C GLN A 168 -5.21 16.57 -30.27
N ARG A 169 -5.96 15.68 -29.59
CA ARG A 169 -7.21 16.07 -28.92
C ARG A 169 -7.01 17.06 -27.78
N LEU A 170 -5.87 17.00 -27.10
CA LEU A 170 -5.55 17.90 -25.99
C LEU A 170 -5.17 19.31 -26.47
N TYR A 171 -4.50 19.41 -27.63
CA TYR A 171 -4.09 20.69 -28.21
C TYR A 171 -5.13 21.30 -29.15
N GLY A 172 -6.23 20.58 -29.44
CA GLY A 172 -7.28 21.04 -30.35
C GLY A 172 -6.92 20.87 -31.84
N ASP A 173 -5.90 20.06 -32.12
CA ASP A 173 -5.40 19.75 -33.47
C ASP A 173 -6.03 18.47 -34.06
N ALA A 174 -7.14 18.01 -33.47
CA ALA A 174 -7.85 16.77 -33.83
C ALA A 174 -9.15 17.05 -34.59
#